data_AF-A0A1G5T4P9-F1
#
_entry.id   AF-A0A1G5T4P9-F1
#
_cell.length_a   1.000
_cell.length_b   1.000
_cell.length_c   1.000
_cell.angle_alpha   90.00
_cell.angle_beta   90.00
_cell.angle_gamma   90.00
#
_symmetry.space_group_name_H-M   'P 1'
#
loop_
_entity.id
_entity.type
_entity.pdbx_description
1 polymer ?
#
loop_
_entity_poly.entity_id
_entity_poly.type
_entity_poly.pdbx_seq_one_letter_code
_entity_poly.pdbx_strand_id
1 'polypeptide(L)'
;MDDDQVMKCLNQQGESAEAVLSKSYASNAKALDTACSEIFIRGQGACLERALQLADKKLNEAYALALKAIAKNDRPNFGPKLDWRGDLKRAQQAWLHFREADCNNLIGDEWRDGSGLGPATVACQLGHTLSRTAELHRRYDPRQ
;
A
#
# COMPACT_ATOMS: atom_id res chain seq x y z
N MET A 1 15.34 -16.50 25.35
CA MET A 1 14.23 -16.65 24.40
C MET A 1 14.72 -17.65 23.39
N ASP A 2 14.05 -18.79 23.28
CA ASP A 2 14.51 -19.90 22.44
C ASP A 2 14.14 -19.64 20.97
N ASP A 3 15.00 -20.07 20.05
CA ASP A 3 14.85 -19.82 18.62
C ASP A 3 13.52 -20.40 18.06
N ASP A 4 12.99 -21.47 18.65
CA ASP A 4 11.69 -22.05 18.27
C ASP A 4 10.53 -21.11 18.62
N GLN A 5 10.60 -20.41 19.76
CA GLN A 5 9.63 -19.38 20.12
C GLN A 5 9.73 -18.16 19.18
N VAL A 6 10.94 -17.78 18.77
CA VAL A 6 11.16 -16.70 17.80
C VAL A 6 10.59 -17.09 16.44
N MET A 7 10.84 -18.31 15.97
CA MET A 7 10.33 -18.81 14.69
C MET A 7 8.80 -18.94 14.68
N LYS A 8 8.19 -19.38 15.78
CA LYS A 8 6.72 -19.37 15.93
C LYS A 8 6.14 -17.97 15.84
N CYS A 9 6.78 -16.99 16.48
CA CYS A 9 6.37 -15.59 16.39
C CYS A 9 6.52 -15.07 14.95
N LEU A 10 7.65 -15.32 14.29
CA LEU A 10 7.90 -14.92 12.91
C LEU A 10 6.85 -15.51 11.96
N ASN A 11 6.55 -16.79 12.09
CA ASN A 11 5.54 -17.47 11.27
C ASN A 11 4.16 -16.88 11.51
N GLN A 12 3.74 -16.70 12.77
CA GLN A 12 2.43 -16.17 13.09
C GLN A 12 2.24 -14.72 12.62
N GLN A 13 3.25 -13.87 12.78
CA GLN A 13 3.23 -12.49 12.30
C GLN A 13 3.30 -12.42 10.77
N GLY A 14 4.08 -13.31 10.15
CA GLY A 14 4.18 -13.49 8.70
C GLY A 14 2.86 -13.90 8.06
N GLU A 15 2.23 -14.97 8.55
CA GLU A 15 0.93 -15.47 8.10
C GLU A 15 -0.17 -14.41 8.24
N SER A 16 -0.16 -13.65 9.32
CA SER A 16 -1.11 -12.55 9.54
C SER A 16 -0.91 -11.42 8.54
N ALA A 17 0.34 -11.06 8.25
CA ALA A 17 0.67 -10.05 7.25
C ALA A 17 0.29 -10.51 5.83
N GLU A 18 0.62 -11.75 5.47
CA GLU A 18 0.28 -12.37 4.19
C GLU A 18 -1.24 -12.47 4.00
N ALA A 19 -1.98 -12.95 5.00
CA ALA A 19 -3.43 -13.11 4.92
C ALA A 19 -4.16 -11.77 4.72
N VAL A 20 -3.69 -10.69 5.37
CA VAL A 20 -4.25 -9.35 5.17
C VAL A 20 -3.92 -8.82 3.79
N LEU A 21 -2.67 -8.97 3.33
CA LEU A 21 -2.26 -8.55 2.00
C LEU A 21 -3.04 -9.32 0.92
N SER A 22 -3.14 -10.65 1.02
CA SER A 22 -3.89 -11.51 0.10
C SER A 22 -5.38 -11.11 -0.01
N LYS A 23 -6.06 -10.86 1.13
CA LYS A 23 -7.44 -10.36 1.11
C LYS A 23 -7.56 -8.99 0.44
N SER A 24 -6.60 -8.10 0.69
CA SER A 24 -6.57 -6.80 0.03
C SER A 24 -6.35 -6.95 -1.48
N TYR A 25 -5.39 -7.75 -1.91
CA TYR A 25 -5.13 -8.05 -3.32
C TYR A 25 -6.37 -8.64 -4.01
N ALA A 26 -7.07 -9.59 -3.39
CA ALA A 26 -8.31 -10.14 -3.94
C ALA A 26 -9.43 -9.09 -4.09
N SER A 27 -9.61 -8.24 -3.08
CA SER A 27 -10.57 -7.12 -3.14
C SER A 27 -10.21 -6.12 -4.24
N ASN A 28 -8.92 -5.83 -4.39
CA ASN A 28 -8.40 -4.92 -5.40
C ASN A 28 -8.47 -5.51 -6.81
N ALA A 29 -8.26 -6.82 -6.99
CA ALA A 29 -8.43 -7.51 -8.25
C ALA A 29 -9.88 -7.39 -8.74
N LYS A 30 -10.88 -7.51 -7.84
CA LYS A 30 -12.29 -7.29 -8.18
C LYS A 30 -12.58 -5.82 -8.55
N ALA A 31 -11.99 -4.87 -7.82
CA ALA A 31 -12.14 -3.45 -8.13
C ALA A 31 -11.47 -3.09 -9.48
N LEU A 32 -10.35 -3.73 -9.80
CA LEU A 32 -9.63 -3.60 -11.06
C LEU A 32 -10.44 -4.19 -12.23
N ASP A 33 -11.00 -5.39 -12.06
CA ASP A 33 -11.90 -6.02 -13.03
C ASP A 33 -13.09 -5.11 -13.37
N THR A 34 -13.72 -4.51 -12.36
CA THR A 34 -14.78 -3.52 -12.55
C THR A 34 -14.29 -2.25 -13.25
N ALA A 35 -13.06 -1.79 -12.94
CA ALA A 35 -12.50 -0.58 -13.54
C ALA A 35 -12.07 -0.78 -15.00
N CYS A 36 -11.83 -2.01 -15.41
CA CYS A 36 -11.27 -2.37 -16.72
C CYS A 36 -12.20 -3.23 -17.59
N SER A 37 -13.47 -3.35 -17.22
CA SER A 37 -14.45 -4.26 -17.84
C SER A 37 -14.72 -4.03 -19.33
N GLU A 38 -14.26 -2.91 -19.90
CA GLU A 38 -14.46 -2.54 -21.31
C GLU A 38 -13.15 -2.44 -22.14
N ILE A 39 -11.99 -2.75 -21.54
CA ILE A 39 -10.68 -2.52 -22.19
C ILE A 39 -10.13 -3.82 -22.81
N PHE A 40 -10.10 -3.91 -24.15
CA PHE A 40 -9.46 -5.01 -24.89
C PHE A 40 -7.92 -4.98 -24.75
N ILE A 41 -7.27 -6.15 -24.92
CA ILE A 41 -5.84 -6.49 -24.68
C ILE A 41 -4.81 -5.41 -25.07
N ARG A 42 -5.07 -4.56 -26.07
CA ARG A 42 -4.19 -3.42 -26.44
C ARG A 42 -4.26 -2.20 -25.49
N GLY A 43 -5.17 -2.20 -24.52
CA GLY A 43 -5.36 -1.12 -23.55
C GLY A 43 -4.90 -1.45 -22.12
N GLN A 44 -4.12 -2.52 -21.92
CA GLN A 44 -3.62 -2.89 -20.57
C GLN A 44 -2.93 -1.71 -19.86
N GLY A 45 -2.13 -0.91 -20.57
CA GLY A 45 -1.54 0.32 -20.00
C GLY A 45 -2.59 1.31 -19.51
N ALA A 46 -3.61 1.62 -20.32
CA ALA A 46 -4.69 2.53 -19.95
C ALA A 46 -5.55 2.01 -18.78
N CYS A 47 -5.77 0.69 -18.71
CA CYS A 47 -6.42 0.05 -17.56
C CYS A 47 -5.59 0.25 -16.29
N LEU A 48 -4.28 -0.04 -16.34
CA LEU A 48 -3.37 0.10 -15.21
C LEU A 48 -3.26 1.55 -14.74
N GLU A 49 -3.22 2.51 -15.66
CA GLU A 49 -3.21 3.94 -15.32
C GLU A 49 -4.49 4.35 -14.59
N ARG A 50 -5.65 3.95 -15.09
CA ARG A 50 -6.94 4.22 -14.44
C ARG A 50 -7.04 3.54 -13.07
N ALA A 51 -6.51 2.33 -12.96
CA ALA A 51 -6.44 1.61 -11.70
C ALA A 51 -5.54 2.30 -10.69
N LEU A 52 -4.38 2.80 -11.12
CA LEU A 52 -3.46 3.55 -10.27
C LEU A 52 -4.11 4.86 -9.78
N GLN A 53 -4.81 5.60 -10.65
CA GLN A 53 -5.55 6.80 -10.25
C GLN A 53 -6.60 6.49 -9.17
N LEU A 54 -7.36 5.40 -9.33
CA LEU A 54 -8.33 4.97 -8.33
C LEU A 54 -7.64 4.54 -7.02
N ALA A 55 -6.53 3.82 -7.12
CA ALA A 55 -5.75 3.38 -5.97
C ALA A 55 -5.17 4.57 -5.19
N ASP A 56 -4.63 5.58 -5.87
CA ASP A 56 -4.10 6.79 -5.24
C ASP A 56 -5.21 7.59 -4.53
N LYS A 57 -6.43 7.64 -5.09
CA LYS A 57 -7.59 8.21 -4.40
C LYS A 57 -7.89 7.46 -3.10
N LYS A 58 -7.95 6.12 -3.16
CA LYS A 58 -8.20 5.28 -1.97
C LYS A 58 -7.10 5.41 -0.93
N LEU A 59 -5.84 5.52 -1.34
CA LEU A 59 -4.71 5.75 -0.45
C LEU A 59 -4.87 7.07 0.31
N ASN A 60 -5.24 8.15 -0.39
CA ASN A 60 -5.47 9.45 0.24
C ASN A 60 -6.63 9.41 1.23
N GLU A 61 -7.71 8.69 0.91
CA GLU A 61 -8.84 8.46 1.82
C GLU A 61 -8.41 7.70 3.08
N ALA A 62 -7.63 6.61 2.91
CA ALA A 62 -7.08 5.83 4.02
C ALA A 62 -6.12 6.64 4.90
N TYR A 63 -5.27 7.47 4.30
CA TYR A 63 -4.37 8.37 5.02
C TYR A 63 -5.14 9.43 5.81
N ALA A 64 -6.18 10.03 5.23
CA ALA A 64 -7.05 10.96 5.93
C ALA A 64 -7.79 10.29 7.10
N LEU A 65 -8.22 9.04 6.93
CA LEU A 65 -8.81 8.24 8.01
C LEU A 65 -7.79 8.00 9.14
N ALA A 66 -6.55 7.63 8.81
CA ALA A 66 -5.49 7.43 9.78
C ALA A 66 -5.23 8.70 10.61
N LEU A 67 -5.13 9.86 9.97
CA LEU A 67 -4.98 11.14 10.67
C LEU A 67 -6.17 11.45 11.61
N LYS A 68 -7.41 11.11 11.20
CA LYS A 68 -8.60 11.26 12.05
C LYS A 68 -8.57 10.30 13.25
N ALA A 69 -8.14 9.05 13.06
CA ALA A 69 -8.02 8.08 14.13
C ALA A 69 -6.98 8.50 15.17
N ILE A 70 -5.82 9.01 14.71
CA ILE A 70 -4.78 9.58 15.57
C ILE A 70 -5.35 10.75 16.38
N ALA A 71 -6.03 11.70 15.74
CA ALA A 71 -6.59 12.86 16.42
C ALA A 71 -7.64 12.50 17.49
N LYS A 72 -8.41 11.43 17.30
CA LYS A 72 -9.37 10.93 18.29
C LYS A 72 -8.71 10.25 19.49
N ASN A 73 -7.54 9.64 19.28
CA ASN A 73 -6.80 8.89 20.28
C ASN A 73 -5.71 9.71 20.98
N ASP A 74 -5.54 10.99 20.61
CA ASP A 74 -4.65 11.94 21.26
C ASP A 74 -5.20 12.33 22.65
N ARG A 75 -5.29 11.33 23.54
CA ARG A 75 -5.72 11.50 24.93
C ARG A 75 -4.57 12.12 25.74
N PRO A 76 -4.83 13.12 26.58
CA PRO A 76 -3.78 13.87 27.28
C PRO A 76 -3.07 13.09 28.41
N ASN A 77 -3.35 11.81 28.61
CA ASN A 77 -2.84 11.06 29.76
C ASN A 77 -1.90 9.95 29.30
N PHE A 78 -0.69 9.96 29.88
CA PHE A 78 0.42 8.98 29.80
C PHE A 78 1.63 9.40 28.93
N GLY A 79 2.48 10.28 29.47
CA GLY A 79 3.87 10.49 29.02
C GLY A 79 4.11 11.70 28.11
N PRO A 80 5.38 11.97 27.71
CA PRO A 80 5.67 13.02 26.72
C PRO A 80 4.88 12.73 25.46
N LYS A 81 4.14 13.74 24.96
CA LYS A 81 3.35 13.62 23.72
C LYS A 81 4.24 13.06 22.61
N LEU A 82 4.03 11.80 22.26
CA LEU A 82 4.59 11.23 21.05
C LEU A 82 4.01 12.03 19.87
N ASP A 83 4.85 12.55 18.99
CA ASP A 83 4.43 13.27 17.76
C ASP A 83 3.86 12.26 16.75
N TRP A 84 2.78 11.57 17.12
CA TRP A 84 2.24 10.44 16.37
C TRP A 84 1.79 10.87 14.97
N ARG A 85 1.20 12.06 14.87
CA ARG A 85 0.84 12.66 13.58
C ARG A 85 2.08 12.93 12.73
N GLY A 86 3.13 13.52 13.31
CA GLY A 86 4.37 13.79 12.58
C GLY A 86 5.10 12.51 12.20
N ASP A 87 5.08 11.47 13.04
CA ASP A 87 5.63 10.14 12.75
C ASP A 87 4.90 9.50 11.56
N LEU A 88 3.57 9.53 11.54
CA LEU A 88 2.81 9.01 10.40
C LEU A 88 3.11 9.80 9.12
N LYS A 89 3.24 11.12 9.21
CA LYS A 89 3.61 11.96 8.06
C LYS A 89 5.00 11.61 7.54
N ARG A 90 6.00 11.48 8.42
CA ARG A 90 7.36 11.08 8.06
C ARG A 90 7.38 9.70 7.41
N ALA A 91 6.64 8.74 7.97
CA ALA A 91 6.51 7.40 7.40
C ALA A 91 5.87 7.43 6.00
N GLN A 92 4.83 8.25 5.79
CA GLN A 92 4.19 8.38 4.49
C GLN A 92 5.11 9.03 3.44
N GLN A 93 5.91 10.03 3.85
CA GLN A 93 6.91 10.65 2.96
C GLN A 93 8.02 9.68 2.58
N ALA A 94 8.56 8.94 3.55
CA ALA A 94 9.57 7.90 3.29
C ALA A 94 9.03 6.83 2.35
N TRP A 95 7.78 6.41 2.53
CA TRP A 95 7.12 5.46 1.63
C TRP A 95 6.98 6.01 0.19
N LEU A 96 6.65 7.29 0.00
CA LEU A 96 6.59 7.90 -1.33
C LEU A 96 7.96 7.85 -2.03
N HIS A 97 9.04 8.18 -1.30
CA HIS A 97 10.40 8.10 -1.83
C HIS A 97 10.80 6.67 -2.19
N PHE A 98 10.42 5.69 -1.36
CA PHE A 98 10.65 4.28 -1.64
C PHE A 98 9.91 3.84 -2.91
N ARG A 99 8.60 4.10 -3.03
CA ARG A 99 7.79 3.77 -4.22
C ARG A 99 8.40 4.39 -5.48
N GLU A 100 8.84 5.64 -5.39
CA GLU A 100 9.46 6.35 -6.51
C GLU A 100 10.80 5.72 -6.94
N ALA A 101 11.66 5.39 -5.97
CA ALA A 101 12.95 4.76 -6.25
C ALA A 101 12.77 3.34 -6.83
N ASP A 102 11.79 2.60 -6.33
CA ASP A 102 11.54 1.20 -6.69
C ASP A 102 10.88 1.06 -8.07
N CYS A 103 9.94 1.96 -8.42
CA CYS A 103 9.10 1.76 -9.60
C CYS A 103 9.50 2.53 -10.86
N ASN A 104 10.44 3.47 -10.80
CA ASN A 104 10.84 4.29 -11.96
C ASN A 104 12.13 3.77 -12.59
N ASN A 105 13.26 4.43 -12.35
CA ASN A 105 14.53 4.10 -13.00
C ASN A 105 14.94 2.64 -12.78
N LEU A 106 14.67 2.08 -11.60
CA LEU A 106 14.98 0.68 -11.30
C LEU A 106 14.24 -0.29 -12.23
N ILE A 107 12.93 -0.07 -12.46
CA ILE A 107 12.16 -0.85 -13.45
C ILE A 107 12.71 -0.63 -14.87
N GLY A 108 13.13 0.60 -15.19
CA GLY A 108 13.83 0.91 -16.44
C GLY A 108 15.06 0.02 -16.67
N ASP A 109 15.92 -0.07 -15.65
CA ASP A 109 17.13 -0.89 -15.66
C ASP A 109 16.81 -2.39 -15.78
N GLU A 110 15.80 -2.87 -15.06
CA GLU A 110 15.35 -4.28 -15.10
C GLU A 110 14.79 -4.69 -16.46
N TRP A 111 14.02 -3.80 -17.09
CA TRP A 111 13.37 -4.04 -18.37
C TRP A 111 14.22 -3.64 -19.58
N ARG A 112 15.40 -3.03 -19.35
CA ARG A 112 16.30 -2.51 -20.37
C ARG A 112 15.58 -1.64 -21.41
N ASP A 113 14.69 -0.77 -20.93
CA ASP A 113 13.85 0.09 -21.77
C ASP A 113 12.99 -0.65 -22.83
N GLY A 114 12.66 -1.92 -22.57
CA GLY A 114 11.81 -2.73 -23.45
C GLY A 114 10.35 -2.24 -23.53
N SER A 115 9.59 -2.75 -24.50
CA SER A 115 8.20 -2.33 -24.76
C SER A 115 7.22 -2.59 -23.60
N GLY A 116 7.61 -3.40 -22.61
CA GLY A 116 6.85 -3.66 -21.39
C GLY A 116 7.13 -2.68 -20.25
N LEU A 117 8.10 -1.75 -20.40
CA LEU A 117 8.51 -0.82 -19.35
C LEU A 117 7.33 -0.01 -18.79
N GLY A 118 6.56 0.66 -19.65
CA GLY A 118 5.44 1.49 -19.22
C GLY A 118 4.43 0.74 -18.33
N PRO A 119 3.84 -0.37 -18.82
CA PRO A 119 2.97 -1.22 -18.01
C PRO A 119 3.62 -1.76 -16.72
N ALA A 120 4.91 -2.12 -16.75
CA ALA A 120 5.62 -2.63 -15.59
C ALA A 120 5.79 -1.54 -14.50
N THR A 121 6.18 -0.32 -14.88
CA THR A 121 6.27 0.84 -13.97
C THR A 121 4.91 1.11 -13.31
N VAL A 122 3.83 1.18 -14.09
CA VAL A 122 2.50 1.46 -13.54
C VAL A 122 2.01 0.32 -12.64
N ALA A 123 2.28 -0.94 -13.01
CA ALA A 123 1.95 -2.10 -12.18
C ALA A 123 2.69 -2.08 -10.84
N CYS A 124 3.98 -1.73 -10.83
CA CYS A 124 4.76 -1.56 -9.61
C CYS A 124 4.14 -0.48 -8.70
N GLN A 125 3.87 0.71 -9.25
CA GLN A 125 3.26 1.81 -8.50
C GLN A 125 1.91 1.40 -7.91
N LEU A 126 1.08 0.72 -8.70
CA LEU A 126 -0.22 0.21 -8.28
C LEU A 126 -0.06 -0.77 -7.11
N GLY A 127 0.83 -1.77 -7.23
CA GLY A 127 1.08 -2.76 -6.18
C GLY A 127 1.46 -2.13 -4.84
N HIS A 128 2.37 -1.15 -4.85
CA HIS A 128 2.76 -0.42 -3.64
C HIS A 128 1.63 0.42 -3.07
N THR A 129 0.89 1.15 -3.91
CA THR A 129 -0.24 1.99 -3.48
C THR A 129 -1.33 1.14 -2.80
N LEU A 130 -1.65 -0.03 -3.36
CA LEU A 130 -2.61 -0.97 -2.78
C LEU A 130 -2.12 -1.50 -1.43
N SER A 131 -0.86 -1.92 -1.34
CA SER A 131 -0.26 -2.46 -0.13
C SER A 131 -0.26 -1.42 1.01
N ARG A 132 0.11 -0.17 0.69
CA ARG A 132 0.11 0.92 1.66
C ARG A 132 -1.30 1.27 2.13
N THR A 133 -2.27 1.27 1.21
CA THR A 133 -3.68 1.48 1.55
C THR A 133 -4.17 0.42 2.54
N ALA A 134 -3.86 -0.86 2.28
CA ALA A 134 -4.20 -1.97 3.17
C ALA A 134 -3.56 -1.82 4.56
N GLU A 135 -2.29 -1.43 4.61
CA GLU A 135 -1.57 -1.19 5.86
C GLU A 135 -2.24 -0.07 6.69
N LEU A 136 -2.60 1.05 6.06
CA LEU A 136 -3.26 2.15 6.74
C LEU A 136 -4.63 1.74 7.28
N HIS A 137 -5.43 0.99 6.51
CA HIS A 137 -6.69 0.44 7.01
C HIS A 137 -6.48 -0.52 8.18
N ARG A 138 -5.51 -1.44 8.09
CA ARG A 138 -5.22 -2.41 9.16
C ARG A 138 -4.86 -1.72 10.48
N ARG A 139 -4.12 -0.62 10.40
CA ARG A 139 -3.62 0.09 11.58
C ARG A 139 -4.62 1.08 12.17
N TYR A 140 -5.52 1.63 11.35
CA TYR A 140 -6.30 2.81 11.74
C TYR A 140 -7.79 2.74 11.42
N ASP A 141 -8.28 1.75 10.67
CA ASP A 141 -9.72 1.57 10.44
C ASP A 141 -10.36 0.87 11.65
N PRO A 142 -11.25 1.53 12.39
CA PRO A 142 -11.90 0.93 13.56
C PRO A 142 -12.91 -0.16 13.22
N ARG A 143 -13.15 -0.43 11.92
CA ARG A 143 -14.13 -1.42 11.43
C ARG A 143 -13.51 -2.76 11.03
N GLN A 144 -12.19 -2.94 11.24
CA GLN A 144 -11.55 -4.24 11.03
C GLN A 144 -11.93 -5.24 12.12
#